data_AF-A0A7R6WAH1-F1
#
_entry.id   AF-A0A7R6WAH1-F1
#
_cell.length_a   1.000
_cell.length_b   1.000
_cell.length_c   1.000
_cell.angle_alpha   90.00
_cell.angle_beta   90.00
_cell.angle_gamma   90.00
#
_symmetry.space_group_name_H-M   'P 1'
#
loop_
_entity.id
_entity.type
_entity.pdbx_description
1 polymer ?
#
loop_
_entity_poly.entity_id
_entity_poly.type
_entity_poly.pdbx_seq_one_letter_code
_entity_poly.pdbx_strand_id
1 'polypeptide(L)' 'MSKKKLLKILQDFFDADQREQLQHVQQIKKVLKKLKEKEIKMKGKMDACDNVDDIAALQQELDIIYAQRLKGVKIIKEIK' A
#
# COMPACT_ATOMS: atom_id res chain seq x y z
N MET A 1 -10.66 -8.54 -40.87
CA MET A 1 -9.60 -7.86 -40.07
C MET A 1 -8.26 -8.49 -40.44
N SER A 2 -7.20 -7.71 -40.66
CA SER A 2 -5.87 -8.26 -40.97
C SER A 2 -5.16 -8.71 -39.70
N LYS A 3 -4.26 -9.72 -39.81
CA LYS A 3 -3.46 -10.25 -38.69
C LYS A 3 -2.75 -9.15 -37.89
N LYS A 4 -2.21 -8.13 -38.58
CA LYS A 4 -1.57 -6.95 -37.97
C LYS A 4 -2.53 -6.16 -37.08
N LYS A 5 -3.80 -6.05 -37.47
CA LYS A 5 -4.82 -5.30 -36.74
C LYS A 5 -5.26 -6.06 -35.48
N LEU A 6 -5.32 -7.39 -35.53
CA LEU A 6 -5.59 -8.24 -34.37
C LEU A 6 -4.45 -8.19 -33.34
N LEU A 7 -3.19 -8.28 -33.78
CA LEU A 7 -2.02 -8.16 -32.89
C LEU A 7 -1.96 -6.79 -32.21
N LYS A 8 -2.30 -5.72 -32.94
CA LYS A 8 -2.35 -4.38 -32.37
C LYS A 8 -3.41 -4.26 -31.27
N ILE A 9 -4.63 -4.79 -31.49
CA ILE A 9 -5.68 -4.80 -30.46
C ILE A 9 -5.23 -5.58 -29.22
N LEU A 10 -4.57 -6.72 -29.41
CA LEU A 10 -4.06 -7.54 -28.31
C LEU A 10 -2.99 -6.79 -27.50
N GLN A 11 -2.10 -6.07 -28.19
CA GLN A 11 -1.06 -5.26 -27.56
C GLN A 11 -1.66 -4.04 -26.85
N ASP A 12 -2.61 -3.35 -27.47
CA ASP A 12 -3.33 -2.22 -26.85
C ASP A 12 -4.07 -2.67 -25.57
N PHE A 13 -4.60 -3.91 -25.56
CA PHE A 13 -5.23 -4.52 -24.39
C PHE A 13 -4.22 -4.84 -23.28
N PHE A 14 -3.07 -5.46 -23.62
CA PHE A 14 -2.01 -5.71 -22.64
C PHE A 14 -1.43 -4.42 -22.06
N ASP A 15 -1.24 -3.39 -22.90
CA ASP A 15 -0.74 -2.09 -22.45
C ASP A 15 -1.78 -1.38 -21.55
N ALA A 16 -3.08 -1.58 -21.79
CA ALA A 16 -4.13 -1.06 -20.92
C ALA A 16 -4.10 -1.73 -19.54
N ASP A 17 -3.98 -3.05 -19.50
CA ASP A 17 -3.89 -3.82 -18.27
C ASP A 17 -2.63 -3.43 -17.47
N GLN A 18 -1.49 -3.27 -18.15
CA GLN A 18 -0.25 -2.78 -17.52
C GLN A 18 -0.41 -1.37 -16.93
N ARG A 19 -1.05 -0.45 -17.65
CA ARG A 19 -1.31 0.91 -17.14
C ARG A 19 -2.18 0.88 -15.89
N GLU A 20 -3.22 0.05 -15.88
CA GLU A 20 -4.12 -0.10 -14.74
C GLU A 20 -3.39 -0.68 -13.52
N GLN A 21 -2.60 -1.74 -13.71
CA GLN A 21 -1.76 -2.31 -12.65
C GLN A 21 -0.77 -1.29 -12.07
N LEU A 22 -0.11 -0.49 -12.92
CA LEU A 22 0.80 0.56 -12.46
C LEU A 22 0.08 1.64 -11.64
N GLN A 23 -1.13 2.05 -12.04
CA GLN A 23 -1.94 2.99 -11.28
C GLN A 23 -2.33 2.40 -9.91
N HIS A 24 -2.76 1.14 -9.87
CA HIS A 24 -3.06 0.44 -8.62
C HIS A 24 -1.85 0.40 -7.69
N VAL A 25 -0.66 0.03 -8.18
CA VAL A 25 0.57 0.04 -7.40
C VAL A 25 0.89 1.43 -6.85
N GLN A 26 0.73 2.49 -7.66
CA GLN A 26 0.95 3.86 -7.19
C GLN A 26 -0.02 4.26 -6.07
N GLN A 27 -1.29 3.88 -6.17
CA GLN A 27 -2.27 4.16 -5.11
C GLN A 27 -1.93 3.42 -3.82
N ILE A 28 -1.57 2.13 -3.90
CA ILE A 28 -1.15 1.35 -2.73
C ILE A 28 0.10 1.97 -2.10
N LYS A 29 1.08 2.41 -2.89
CA LYS A 29 2.27 3.12 -2.36
C LYS A 29 1.91 4.40 -1.61
N LYS A 30 0.95 5.19 -2.11
CA LYS A 30 0.47 6.40 -1.42
C LYS A 30 -0.16 6.06 -0.07
N VAL A 31 -0.99 5.02 -0.02
CA VAL A 31 -1.62 4.55 1.22
C VAL A 31 -0.56 4.05 2.21
N LEU A 32 0.40 3.23 1.76
CA LEU A 32 1.50 2.73 2.61
C LEU A 32 2.36 3.86 3.18
N LYS A 33 2.61 4.92 2.41
CA LYS A 33 3.33 6.10 2.89
C LYS A 33 2.56 6.78 4.03
N LYS A 34 1.24 6.97 3.87
CA LYS A 34 0.38 7.54 4.94
C LYS A 34 0.35 6.65 6.19
N LEU A 35 0.31 5.33 6.03
CA LEU A 35 0.37 4.39 7.16
C LEU A 35 1.72 4.50 7.89
N LYS A 36 2.84 4.59 7.18
CA LYS A 36 4.16 4.83 7.78
C LYS A 36 4.23 6.15 8.56
N GLU A 37 3.67 7.22 8.03
CA GLU A 37 3.61 8.51 8.72
C GLU A 37 2.76 8.44 10.00
N LYS A 38 1.65 7.69 9.98
CA LYS A 38 0.84 7.43 11.18
C LYS A 38 1.60 6.62 12.24
N GLU A 39 2.31 5.57 11.85
CA GLU A 39 3.15 4.78 12.76
C GLU A 39 4.17 5.67 13.49
N ILE A 40 4.87 6.54 12.75
CA ILE A 40 5.88 7.45 13.33
C ILE A 40 5.23 8.41 14.34
N LYS A 41 4.08 8.98 13.99
CA LYS A 41 3.34 9.89 14.87
C LYS A 41 2.82 9.18 16.13
N MET A 42 2.34 7.95 16.00
CA MET A 42 1.89 7.16 17.16
C MET A 42 3.04 6.78 18.07
N LYS A 43 4.18 6.35 17.53
CA LYS A 43 5.39 6.12 18.34
C LYS A 43 5.82 7.35 19.11
N GLY A 44 5.89 8.50 18.45
CA GLY A 44 6.23 9.76 19.13
C GLY A 44 5.24 10.16 20.22
N LYS A 45 3.95 9.82 20.08
CA LYS A 45 2.95 10.02 21.14
C LYS A 45 3.14 9.05 22.31
N MET A 46 3.48 7.79 22.03
CA MET A 46 3.77 6.80 23.07
C MET A 46 5.03 7.16 23.86
N ASP A 47 6.09 7.61 23.18
CA ASP A 47 7.34 8.04 23.82
C ASP A 47 7.15 9.25 24.76
N ALA A 48 6.11 10.05 24.53
CA ALA A 48 5.76 11.23 25.33
C ALA A 48 4.61 10.99 26.31
N CYS A 49 4.09 9.77 26.42
CA CYS A 49 2.98 9.41 27.30
C CYS A 49 3.50 8.64 28.51
N ASP A 50 3.13 9.08 29.71
CA ASP A 50 3.48 8.40 30.97
C ASP A 50 2.35 7.49 31.50
N ASN A 51 1.19 7.51 30.82
CA ASN A 51 0.04 6.71 31.22
C ASN A 51 0.06 5.33 30.55
N VAL A 52 0.20 4.28 31.37
CA VAL A 52 0.31 2.89 30.93
C VAL A 52 -0.91 2.41 30.13
N ASP A 53 -2.12 2.82 30.49
CA ASP A 53 -3.34 2.41 29.78
C ASP A 53 -3.44 3.07 28.39
N ASP A 54 -3.03 4.33 28.28
CA ASP A 54 -3.00 5.06 27.01
C ASP A 54 -1.91 4.50 26.09
N ILE A 55 -0.75 4.12 26.64
CA ILE A 55 0.33 3.45 25.90
C ILE A 55 -0.16 2.10 25.36
N ALA A 56 -0.89 1.31 26.16
CA ALA A 56 -1.42 0.02 25.74
C ALA A 56 -2.43 0.15 24.59
N ALA A 57 -3.34 1.13 24.66
CA ALA A 57 -4.29 1.42 23.58
C ALA A 57 -3.57 1.87 22.30
N LEU A 58 -2.59 2.76 22.41
CA LEU A 58 -1.77 3.23 21.29
C LEU A 58 -0.96 2.08 20.64
N GLN A 59 -0.45 1.15 21.45
CA GLN A 59 0.29 -0.02 20.95
C GLN A 59 -0.60 -0.96 20.14
N GLN A 60 -1.83 -1.23 20.60
CA GLN A 60 -2.77 -2.07 19.84
C GLN A 60 -3.10 -1.45 18.47
N GLU A 61 -3.36 -0.14 18.43
CA GLU A 61 -3.65 0.54 17.17
C GLU A 61 -2.42 0.54 16.24
N LEU A 62 -1.22 0.68 16.80
CA LEU A 62 0.04 0.60 16.06
C LEU A 62 0.27 -0.80 15.46
N ASP A 63 -0.03 -1.87 16.20
CA ASP A 63 0.12 -3.24 15.72
C ASP A 63 -0.81 -3.55 14.54
N ILE A 64 -2.06 -3.05 14.59
CA ILE A 64 -3.00 -3.16 13.48
C ILE A 64 -2.46 -2.44 12.25
N ILE A 65 -1.99 -1.20 12.40
CA ILE A 65 -1.44 -0.40 11.30
C ILE A 65 -0.22 -1.09 10.69
N TYR A 66 0.67 -1.62 11.53
CA TYR A 66 1.87 -2.33 11.11
C TYR A 66 1.54 -3.61 10.32
N ALA A 67 0.59 -4.41 10.82
CA ALA A 67 0.12 -5.61 10.13
C ALA A 67 -0.47 -5.29 8.75
N GLN A 68 -1.29 -4.23 8.65
CA GLN A 68 -1.87 -3.79 7.37
C GLN A 68 -0.79 -3.26 6.43
N ARG A 69 0.21 -2.54 6.94
CA ARG A 69 1.34 -2.06 6.13
C ARG A 69 2.15 -3.23 5.56
N LEU A 70 2.44 -4.25 6.36
CA LEU A 70 3.14 -5.46 5.90
C LEU A 70 2.37 -6.18 4.79
N LYS A 71 1.05 -6.33 4.95
CA LYS A 71 0.18 -6.91 3.91
C LYS A 71 0.27 -6.11 2.61
N GLY A 72 0.15 -4.78 2.66
CA GLY A 72 0.23 -3.95 1.46
C GLY A 72 1.62 -3.96 0.80
N VAL A 73 2.71 -4.05 1.57
CA VAL A 73 4.07 -4.23 1.03
C VAL A 73 4.20 -5.59 0.31
N LYS A 74 3.61 -6.65 0.87
CA LYS A 74 3.61 -7.98 0.24
C LYS A 74 2.86 -7.97 -1.09
N ILE A 75 1.68 -7.36 -1.14
CA ILE A 75 0.88 -7.21 -2.37
C ILE A 75 1.68 -6.46 -3.45
N ILE A 76 2.38 -5.37 -3.10
CA ILE A 76 3.22 -4.65 -4.07
C ILE A 76 4.35 -5.54 -4.61
N LYS A 77 4.95 -6.40 -3.78
CA LYS A 77 6.01 -7.32 -4.22
C LYS A 77 5.49 -8.43 -5.14
N GLU A 78 4.22 -8.80 -5.04
CA GLU A 78 3.60 -9.82 -5.89
C GLU A 78 3.16 -9.24 -7.25
N ILE A 79 2.84 -7.94 -7.31
CA ILE A 79 2.49 -7.25 -8.57
C ILE A 79 3.73 -6.84 -9.38
N LYS A 80 4.89 -6.72 -8.73
CA LYS A 80 6.13 -6.18 -9.31
C LYS A 80 7.09 -7.28 -9.72
#